data_AF-A0A136NRT7-F1
#
_entry.id   AF-A0A136NRT7-F1
#
_cell.length_a   1.000
_cell.length_b   1.000
_cell.length_c   1.000
_cell.angle_alpha   90.00
_cell.angle_beta   90.00
_cell.angle_gamma   90.00
#
_symmetry.space_group_name_H-M   'P 1'
#
loop_
_entity.id
_entity.type
_entity.pdbx_description
1 polymer ?
#
loop_
_entity_poly.entity_id
_entity_poly.type
_entity_poly.pdbx_seq_one_letter_code
_entity_poly.pdbx_strand_id
1 'polypeptide(L)'
;MKKSFIFSFLLILSAANIFSQSGWFWQNPLPQGNDIYDVKIINNNTALAVCEDGILLKTTNSGVNWAYNKNQNAIFYRSIFFYK
;
A
#
# COMPACT_ATOMS: atom_id res chain seq x y z
N MET A 1 -39.40 34.15 4.53
CA MET A 1 -37.96 34.21 4.86
C MET A 1 -37.36 32.82 5.10
N LYS A 2 -37.86 31.98 6.02
CA LYS A 2 -37.30 30.64 6.32
C LYS A 2 -37.18 29.68 5.13
N LYS A 3 -38.16 29.65 4.22
CA LYS A 3 -38.15 28.78 3.02
C LYS A 3 -37.09 29.18 1.97
N SER A 4 -36.72 30.45 1.93
CA SER A 4 -35.67 30.96 1.03
C SER A 4 -34.28 30.53 1.49
N PHE A 5 -34.03 30.47 2.81
CA PHE A 5 -32.77 29.93 3.34
C PHE A 5 -32.58 28.45 3.02
N ILE A 6 -33.63 27.64 3.11
CA ILE A 6 -33.59 26.21 2.76
C ILE A 6 -33.24 26.03 1.28
N PHE A 7 -33.84 26.85 0.41
CA PHE A 7 -33.58 26.79 -1.02
C PHE A 7 -32.14 27.19 -1.37
N SER A 8 -31.63 28.26 -0.76
CA SER A 8 -30.23 28.67 -0.91
C SER A 8 -29.25 27.61 -0.37
N PHE A 9 -29.58 26.94 0.73
CA PHE A 9 -28.77 25.86 1.30
C PHE A 9 -28.72 24.63 0.38
N LEU A 10 -29.85 24.24 -0.23
CA LEU A 10 -29.91 23.15 -1.19
C LEU A 10 -29.12 23.45 -2.48
N LEU A 11 -29.15 24.70 -2.95
CA LEU A 11 -28.35 25.16 -4.09
C LEU A 11 -26.85 25.02 -3.84
N ILE A 12 -26.39 25.34 -2.63
CA ILE A 12 -24.97 25.21 -2.24
C ILE A 12 -24.53 23.75 -2.20
N LEU A 13 -25.38 22.85 -1.68
CA LEU A 13 -25.10 21.41 -1.64
C LEU A 13 -24.99 20.79 -3.04
N SER A 14 -25.79 21.27 -4.00
CA SER A 14 -25.76 20.77 -5.39
C SER A 14 -24.56 21.27 -6.22
N ALA A 15 -23.86 22.30 -5.76
CA ALA A 15 -22.70 22.87 -6.46
C ALA A 15 -21.36 22.28 -6.00
N ALA A 16 -21.36 21.39 -5.01
CA ALA A 16 -20.15 20.71 -4.57
C ALA A 16 -19.73 19.67 -5.61
N ASN A 17 -18.49 19.74 -6.09
CA ASN A 17 -17.91 18.70 -6.92
C ASN A 17 -17.67 17.45 -6.05
N ILE A 18 -18.61 16.51 -6.09
CA ILE A 18 -18.46 15.19 -5.44
C ILE A 18 -17.70 14.30 -6.43
N PHE A 19 -16.39 14.17 -6.23
CA PHE A 19 -15.59 13.22 -6.97
C PHE A 19 -15.90 11.81 -6.44
N SER A 20 -16.23 10.87 -7.32
CA SER A 20 -16.12 9.46 -6.96
C SER A 20 -14.66 9.14 -6.61
N GLN A 21 -14.44 8.05 -5.88
CA GLN A 21 -13.09 7.58 -5.55
C GLN A 21 -12.16 7.65 -6.78
N SER A 22 -10.94 8.14 -6.57
CA SER A 22 -9.94 8.42 -7.60
C SER A 22 -9.40 7.13 -8.24
N GLY A 23 -10.25 6.45 -9.00
CA GLY A 23 -9.93 5.20 -9.69
C GLY A 23 -9.81 3.98 -8.77
N TRP A 24 -9.38 2.87 -9.37
CA TRP A 24 -9.03 1.65 -8.65
C TRP A 24 -7.61 1.77 -8.10
N PHE A 25 -7.46 1.48 -6.82
CA PHE A 25 -6.17 1.38 -6.17
C PHE A 25 -6.09 0.07 -5.38
N TRP A 26 -4.89 -0.48 -5.26
CA TRP A 26 -4.65 -1.70 -4.50
C TRP A 26 -5.07 -1.46 -3.04
N GLN A 27 -5.99 -2.29 -2.51
CA GLN A 27 -6.42 -2.24 -1.09
C GLN A 27 -5.72 -3.23 -0.13
N ASN A 28 -5.90 -4.55 -0.24
CA ASN A 28 -5.18 -5.57 0.55
C ASN A 28 -5.00 -6.94 -0.17
N PRO A 29 -3.80 -7.54 -0.17
CA PRO A 29 -2.63 -7.16 0.64
C PRO A 29 -1.81 -5.97 0.10
N LEU A 30 -1.38 -5.10 1.01
CA LEU A 30 -0.35 -4.09 0.74
C LEU A 30 1.05 -4.66 1.03
N PRO A 31 2.09 -4.22 0.30
CA PRO A 31 2.05 -3.29 -0.85
C PRO A 31 1.77 -4.00 -2.19
N GLN A 32 1.61 -5.32 -2.20
CA GLN A 32 1.62 -6.15 -3.40
C GLN A 32 0.90 -7.49 -3.16
N GLY A 33 0.40 -8.12 -4.25
CA GLY A 33 -0.43 -9.34 -4.20
C GLY A 33 0.25 -10.65 -4.59
N ASN A 34 1.54 -10.65 -4.89
CA ASN A 34 2.33 -11.83 -5.21
C ASN A 34 2.72 -12.63 -3.96
N ASP A 35 3.00 -13.91 -4.17
CA ASP A 35 3.39 -14.83 -3.10
C ASP A 35 4.70 -14.43 -2.43
N ILE A 36 4.77 -14.59 -1.11
CA ILE A 36 5.97 -14.39 -0.31
C ILE A 36 6.67 -15.74 -0.15
N TYR A 37 7.94 -15.81 -0.53
CA TYR A 37 8.74 -17.04 -0.47
C TYR A 37 9.52 -17.20 0.83
N ASP A 38 10.08 -16.11 1.36
CA ASP A 38 10.80 -16.13 2.64
C ASP A 38 10.75 -14.76 3.32
N VAL A 39 10.78 -14.76 4.65
CA VAL A 39 10.84 -13.56 5.50
C VAL A 39 11.92 -13.75 6.54
N LYS A 40 12.80 -12.75 6.70
CA LYS A 40 13.82 -12.73 7.76
C LYS A 40 13.72 -11.47 8.60
N ILE A 41 13.63 -11.69 9.91
CA ILE A 41 13.69 -10.64 10.92
C ILE A 41 15.16 -10.36 11.19
N ILE A 42 15.57 -9.11 11.01
CA ILE A 42 16.92 -8.63 11.32
C ILE A 42 16.97 -8.16 12.78
N ASN A 43 15.93 -7.45 13.22
CA ASN A 43 15.71 -7.03 14.60
C ASN A 43 14.22 -6.69 14.80
N ASN A 44 13.85 -6.24 16.01
CA ASN A 44 12.45 -5.95 16.37
C ASN A 44 11.72 -4.98 15.41
N ASN A 45 12.46 -4.11 14.73
CA ASN A 45 11.89 -3.10 13.85
C ASN A 45 12.08 -3.44 12.37
N THR A 46 13.12 -4.20 12.02
CA THR A 46 13.54 -4.42 10.63
C THR A 46 13.37 -5.87 10.21
N ALA A 47 12.69 -6.07 9.09
CA ALA A 47 12.59 -7.36 8.41
C ALA A 47 12.66 -7.20 6.89
N LEU A 48 13.05 -8.28 6.21
CA LEU A 48 13.08 -8.39 4.75
C LEU A 48 12.17 -9.54 4.34
N ALA A 49 11.47 -9.39 3.22
CA ALA A 49 10.72 -10.47 2.58
C ALA A 49 11.06 -10.52 1.09
N VAL A 50 11.17 -11.73 0.55
CA VAL A 50 11.34 -11.97 -0.88
C VAL A 50 10.06 -12.57 -1.43
N CYS A 51 9.63 -12.09 -2.58
CA CYS A 51 8.38 -12.47 -3.19
C CYS A 51 8.62 -12.97 -4.63
N GLU A 52 7.55 -13.43 -5.27
CA GLU A 52 7.55 -13.68 -6.72
C GLU A 52 8.06 -12.47 -7.51
N ASP A 53 8.45 -12.70 -8.77
CA ASP A 53 8.91 -11.63 -9.68
C ASP A 53 10.19 -10.88 -9.26
N GLY A 54 10.95 -11.44 -8.31
CA GLY A 54 12.19 -10.81 -7.82
C GLY A 54 11.90 -9.55 -6.98
N ILE A 55 10.72 -9.48 -6.37
CA ILE A 55 10.34 -8.40 -5.47
C ILE A 55 11.02 -8.60 -4.11
N LEU A 56 11.62 -7.52 -3.61
CA LEU A 56 12.14 -7.42 -2.25
C LEU A 56 11.29 -6.40 -1.47
N LEU A 57 10.76 -6.84 -0.35
CA LEU A 57 10.07 -5.99 0.61
C LEU A 57 10.97 -5.75 1.82
N LYS A 58 10.96 -4.52 2.34
CA LYS A 58 11.64 -4.15 3.58
C LYS A 58 10.72 -3.37 4.51
N THR A 59 10.69 -3.75 5.78
CA THR A 59 10.08 -2.95 6.85
C THR A 59 11.17 -2.44 7.80
N THR A 60 10.91 -1.28 8.42
CA THR A 60 11.71 -0.71 9.52
C THR A 60 10.83 -0.26 10.69
N ASN A 61 9.58 -0.72 10.71
CA ASN A 61 8.57 -0.40 11.72
C ASN A 61 7.74 -1.63 12.11
N SER A 62 8.44 -2.74 12.37
CA SER A 62 7.85 -4.00 12.88
C SER A 62 6.77 -4.60 11.98
N GLY A 63 6.87 -4.40 10.67
CA GLY A 63 5.94 -4.96 9.69
C GLY A 63 4.66 -4.13 9.48
N VAL A 64 4.54 -2.97 10.13
CA VAL A 64 3.39 -2.07 9.91
C VAL A 64 3.33 -1.60 8.47
N ASN A 65 4.49 -1.18 7.90
CA ASN A 65 4.61 -0.81 6.50
C ASN A 65 5.81 -1.49 5.85
N TRP A 66 5.70 -1.77 4.54
CA TRP A 66 6.75 -2.37 3.74
C TRP A 66 7.08 -1.49 2.53
N ALA A 67 8.36 -1.15 2.38
CA ALA A 67 8.89 -0.56 1.16
C ALA A 67 9.00 -1.63 0.07
N TYR A 68 8.46 -1.34 -1.10
CA TYR A 68 8.46 -2.21 -2.27
C TYR A 68 9.64 -1.87 -3.18
N ASN A 69 10.47 -2.87 -3.51
CA ASN A 69 11.53 -2.73 -4.50
C ASN A 69 11.49 -3.93 -5.46
N LYS A 70 11.18 -3.67 -6.74
CA LYS A 70 11.26 -4.69 -7.80
C LYS A 70 12.59 -4.55 -8.52
N ASN A 71 13.37 -5.62 -8.56
CA ASN A 71 14.56 -5.67 -9.39
C ASN A 71 14.14 -5.70 -10.87
N GLN A 72 14.69 -4.79 -11.68
CA GLN A 72 14.38 -4.72 -13.12
C GLN A 72 14.99 -5.91 -13.90
N ASN A 73 16.03 -6.54 -13.35
CA ASN A 73 16.54 -7.81 -13.83
C ASN A 73 15.87 -8.90 -13.00
N ALA A 74 15.10 -9.79 -13.66
CA ALA A 74 14.28 -10.84 -13.04
C ALA A 74 15.10 -11.94 -12.34
N ILE A 75 15.86 -11.56 -11.32
CA ILE A 75 16.53 -12.48 -10.43
C ILE A 75 15.50 -12.88 -9.38
N PHE A 76 15.01 -14.12 -9.47
CA PHE A 76 14.03 -14.65 -8.53
C PHE A 76 14.71 -14.97 -7.20
N TYR A 77 14.39 -14.19 -6.17
CA TYR A 77 14.83 -14.47 -4.81
C TYR A 77 13.87 -15.48 -4.16
N ARG A 78 14.36 -16.66 -3.79
CA ARG A 78 13.56 -17.70 -3.11
C ARG A 78 13.84 -17.82 -1.62
N SER A 79 14.95 -17.28 -1.14
CA SER A 79 15.39 -17.39 0.25
C SER A 79 16.31 -16.25 0.65
N ILE A 80 16.31 -15.89 1.92
CA ILE A 80 17.21 -14.90 2.51
C ILE A 80 18.08 -15.63 3.55
N PHE A 81 19.38 -15.41 3.54
CA PHE A 81 20.30 -15.92 4.56
C PHE A 81 21.29 -14.84 5.00
N PHE A 82 21.76 -14.93 6.24
CA PHE A 82 22.86 -14.12 6.76
C PHE A 82 24.03 -15.05 7.07
N TYR A 83 25.21 -14.75 6.55
CA TYR A 83 26.43 -15.40 6.98
C TYR A 83 26.97 -14.71 8.22
N LYS A 84 27.53 -15.51 9.13
CA LYS A 84 28.20 -15.03 10.34
C LYS A 84 29.64 -14.62 10.02
#